data_AF-A0A6J6HCP6-F1
#
_entry.id   AF-A0A6J6HCP6-F1
#
_cell.length_a   1.000
_cell.length_b   1.000
_cell.length_c   1.000
_cell.angle_alpha   90.00
_cell.angle_beta   90.00
_cell.angle_gamma   90.00
#
_symmetry.space_group_name_H-M   'P 1'
#
loop_
_entity.id
_entity.type
_entity.pdbx_description
1 polymer ?
#
loop_
_entity_poly.entity_id
_entity_poly.type
_entity_poly.pdbx_seq_one_letter_code
_entity_poly.pdbx_strand_id
1 'polypeptide(L)'
;MLLADGIDADVLNFGIQGIRIENQFKILKSVPKLGDDDIVIFYDGVNDLEKVYDSGLNLKNNQTPWRQINQITSELENRSWFIRYLAPTIYLESRGIGQEFLGSQAKQLVVDNWFSFDKRARTFVEEKGATFVHILQPNLLTYTKASDIGKVRQKWSDMQSIENEFISYATATNKIIDATKILDELGSSPFFDWAHIDEIGNKKIAEEMFAVLEPLLVAHGK
;
A
#
# COMPACT_ATOMS: atom_id res chain seq x y z
N MET A 1 -29.84 6.33 -8.35
CA MET A 1 -29.88 5.11 -7.52
C MET A 1 -30.17 5.61 -6.12
N LEU A 2 -31.37 5.36 -5.59
CA LEU A 2 -31.80 5.88 -4.28
C LEU A 2 -31.05 5.12 -3.18
N LEU A 3 -30.17 5.81 -2.45
CA LEU A 3 -29.50 5.26 -1.25
C LEU A 3 -30.41 5.43 -0.03
N ALA A 4 -30.37 4.46 0.87
CA ALA A 4 -31.36 4.25 1.93
C ALA A 4 -31.38 5.34 3.03
N ASP A 5 -30.40 6.26 3.04
CA ASP A 5 -30.15 7.17 4.17
C ASP A 5 -30.26 8.66 3.85
N GLY A 6 -30.76 9.02 2.66
CA GLY A 6 -30.97 10.43 2.28
C GLY A 6 -29.73 11.18 1.79
N ILE A 7 -28.55 10.56 1.83
CA ILE A 7 -27.28 11.13 1.36
C ILE A 7 -27.27 11.27 -0.17
N ASP A 8 -27.20 12.51 -0.65
CA ASP A 8 -27.01 12.85 -2.07
C ASP A 8 -25.54 13.28 -2.31
N ALA A 9 -24.75 12.38 -2.91
CA ALA A 9 -23.34 12.59 -3.17
C ALA A 9 -22.90 12.03 -4.53
N ASP A 10 -22.11 12.81 -5.25
CA ASP A 10 -21.40 12.37 -6.45
C ASP A 10 -20.06 11.73 -6.07
N VAL A 11 -19.78 10.56 -6.63
CA VAL A 11 -18.51 9.84 -6.42
C VAL A 11 -17.68 9.89 -7.69
N LEU A 12 -16.52 10.54 -7.60
CA LEU A 12 -15.52 10.59 -8.67
C LEU A 12 -14.36 9.65 -8.34
N ASN A 13 -14.22 8.56 -9.10
CA ASN A 13 -13.15 7.58 -8.88
C ASN A 13 -11.95 7.89 -9.79
N PHE A 14 -10.82 8.27 -9.18
CA PHE A 14 -9.54 8.50 -9.83
C PHE A 14 -8.51 7.38 -9.59
N GLY A 15 -8.97 6.22 -9.11
CA GLY A 15 -8.13 5.05 -8.85
C GLY A 15 -7.50 4.50 -10.12
N ILE A 16 -6.19 4.30 -10.10
CA ILE A 16 -5.40 3.72 -11.20
C ILE A 16 -4.50 2.64 -10.61
N GLN A 17 -4.42 1.49 -11.29
CA GLN A 17 -3.57 0.39 -10.83
C GLN A 17 -2.09 0.79 -10.77
N GLY A 18 -1.39 0.31 -9.74
CA GLY A 18 0.07 0.46 -9.61
C GLY A 18 0.55 1.86 -9.22
N ILE A 19 -0.35 2.81 -8.92
CA ILE A 19 0.06 4.15 -8.50
C ILE A 19 0.47 4.16 -7.02
N ARG A 20 1.43 5.02 -6.71
CA ARG A 20 1.89 5.32 -5.35
C ARG A 20 1.34 6.66 -4.89
N ILE A 21 1.44 6.97 -3.61
CA ILE A 21 0.90 8.22 -3.04
C ILE A 21 1.43 9.49 -3.73
N GLU A 22 2.68 9.48 -4.21
CA GLU A 22 3.27 10.59 -4.97
C GLU A 22 2.54 10.87 -6.30
N ASN A 23 1.98 9.82 -6.92
CA ASN A 23 1.20 9.89 -8.15
C ASN A 23 -0.23 10.32 -7.83
N GLN A 24 -0.82 9.81 -6.75
CA GLN A 24 -2.12 10.27 -6.27
C GLN A 24 -2.12 11.76 -5.97
N PHE A 25 -1.07 12.26 -5.32
CA PHE A 25 -0.92 13.70 -5.08
C PHE A 25 -0.78 14.50 -6.38
N LYS A 26 -0.15 13.96 -7.43
CA LYS A 26 -0.12 14.61 -8.77
C LYS A 26 -1.51 14.67 -9.39
N ILE A 27 -2.30 13.60 -9.28
CA ILE A 27 -3.68 13.54 -9.78
C ILE A 27 -4.58 14.50 -9.01
N LEU A 28 -4.48 14.53 -7.68
CA LEU A 28 -5.22 15.44 -6.81
C LEU A 28 -5.04 16.91 -7.24
N LYS A 29 -3.84 17.32 -7.62
CA LYS A 29 -3.56 18.68 -8.12
C LYS A 29 -4.21 18.99 -9.47
N SER A 30 -4.62 17.98 -10.23
CA SER A 30 -5.33 18.16 -11.51
C SER A 30 -6.84 18.32 -11.34
N VAL A 31 -7.37 18.09 -10.12
CA VAL A 31 -8.79 18.28 -9.82
C VAL A 31 -9.10 19.79 -9.86
N PRO A 32 -9.96 20.25 -10.79
CA PRO A 32 -10.07 21.67 -11.15
C PRO A 32 -10.68 22.55 -10.05
N LYS A 33 -11.45 21.99 -9.12
CA LYS A 33 -11.94 22.70 -7.94
C LYS A 33 -12.32 21.69 -6.85
N LEU A 34 -11.79 21.90 -5.64
CA LEU A 34 -12.30 21.30 -4.40
C LEU A 34 -13.06 22.40 -3.66
N GLY A 35 -14.21 22.09 -3.10
CA GLY A 35 -15.01 22.94 -2.24
C GLY A 35 -15.13 22.39 -0.82
N ASP A 36 -15.73 23.20 0.06
CA ASP A 36 -15.79 22.92 1.49
C ASP A 36 -16.57 21.63 1.84
N ASP A 37 -17.50 21.22 0.96
CA ASP A 37 -18.33 20.03 1.10
C ASP A 37 -17.76 18.77 0.41
N ASP A 38 -16.55 18.88 -0.16
CA ASP A 38 -15.87 17.78 -0.83
C ASP A 38 -15.04 16.96 0.16
N ILE A 39 -15.03 15.65 -0.04
CA ILE A 39 -14.18 14.71 0.69
C ILE A 39 -13.21 14.07 -0.30
N VAL A 40 -11.92 14.22 -0.03
CA VAL A 40 -10.86 13.56 -0.79
C VAL A 40 -10.38 12.35 -0.01
N ILE A 41 -10.41 11.19 -0.65
CA ILE A 41 -10.03 9.93 -0.04
C ILE A 41 -8.79 9.39 -0.73
N PHE A 42 -7.72 9.18 0.03
CA PHE A 42 -6.61 8.34 -0.39
C PHE A 42 -6.79 6.95 0.22
N TYR A 43 -6.70 5.93 -0.62
CA TYR A 43 -6.74 4.52 -0.22
C TYR A 43 -5.54 3.83 -0.86
N ASP A 44 -4.46 3.66 -0.09
CA ASP A 44 -3.18 3.18 -0.62
C ASP A 44 -2.29 2.50 0.44
N GLY A 45 -1.02 2.23 0.10
CA GLY A 45 -0.06 1.52 0.95
C GLY A 45 0.74 0.43 0.24
N VAL A 46 0.09 -0.52 -0.44
CA VAL A 46 0.67 -1.70 -1.10
C VAL A 46 1.78 -1.35 -2.10
N ASN A 47 1.54 -0.43 -3.03
CA ASN A 47 2.54 -0.08 -4.05
C ASN A 47 3.73 0.69 -3.45
N ASP A 48 3.48 1.46 -2.39
CA ASP A 48 4.53 2.16 -1.64
C ASP A 48 5.37 1.18 -0.82
N LEU A 49 4.73 0.19 -0.18
CA LEU A 49 5.37 -0.95 0.48
C LEU A 49 6.28 -1.73 -0.48
N GLU A 50 5.75 -2.11 -1.65
CA GLU A 50 6.52 -2.85 -2.67
C GLU A 50 7.74 -2.03 -3.12
N LYS A 51 7.59 -0.71 -3.30
CA LYS A 51 8.71 0.16 -3.66
C LYS A 51 9.80 0.19 -2.60
N VAL A 52 9.44 0.23 -1.32
CA VAL A 52 10.41 0.19 -0.21
C VAL A 52 11.13 -1.16 -0.20
N TYR A 53 10.40 -2.26 -0.35
CA TYR A 53 10.97 -3.60 -0.43
C TYR A 53 11.97 -3.74 -1.60
N ASP A 54 11.58 -3.31 -2.80
CA ASP A 54 12.44 -3.31 -3.99
C ASP A 54 13.69 -2.45 -3.79
N SER A 55 13.59 -1.34 -3.07
CA SER A 55 14.75 -0.51 -2.73
C SER A 55 15.74 -1.27 -1.86
N GLY A 56 15.25 -2.02 -0.86
CA GLY A 56 16.07 -2.89 -0.03
C GLY A 56 16.73 -4.03 -0.82
N LEU A 57 16.00 -4.64 -1.76
CA LEU A 57 16.56 -5.67 -2.65
C LEU A 57 17.66 -5.10 -3.53
N ASN A 58 17.43 -3.94 -4.13
CA ASN A 58 18.40 -3.27 -5.00
C ASN A 58 19.67 -2.88 -4.23
N LEU A 59 19.55 -2.39 -3.00
CA LEU A 59 20.71 -2.08 -2.17
C LEU A 59 21.55 -3.33 -1.90
N LYS A 60 20.91 -4.44 -1.50
CA LYS A 60 21.60 -5.71 -1.25
C LYS A 60 22.26 -6.27 -2.51
N ASN A 61 21.55 -6.23 -3.63
CA ASN A 61 22.01 -6.77 -4.93
C ASN A 61 23.15 -5.96 -5.54
N ASN A 62 23.29 -4.68 -5.17
CA ASN A 62 24.34 -3.79 -5.65
C ASN A 62 25.58 -3.75 -4.72
N GLN A 63 25.56 -4.44 -3.57
CA GLN A 63 26.73 -4.62 -2.72
C GLN A 63 27.67 -5.72 -3.26
N THR A 64 28.98 -5.53 -3.09
CA THR A 64 29.99 -6.56 -3.40
C THR A 64 29.91 -7.70 -2.36
N PRO A 65 30.02 -8.99 -2.74
CA PRO A 65 30.28 -9.53 -4.07
C PRO A 65 29.02 -9.78 -4.92
N TRP A 66 27.82 -9.55 -4.37
CA TRP A 66 26.54 -9.85 -5.02
C TRP A 66 26.35 -9.16 -6.36
N ARG A 67 26.87 -7.93 -6.52
CA ARG A 67 26.86 -7.23 -7.81
C ARG A 67 27.54 -8.03 -8.92
N GLN A 68 28.68 -8.65 -8.63
CA GLN A 68 29.44 -9.45 -9.60
C GLN A 68 28.71 -10.77 -9.88
N ILE A 69 28.15 -11.40 -8.84
CA ILE A 69 27.38 -12.64 -8.97
C ILE A 69 26.13 -12.40 -9.82
N ASN A 70 25.37 -11.33 -9.57
CA ASN A 70 24.16 -10.96 -10.31
C ASN A 70 24.42 -10.67 -11.79
N GLN A 71 25.55 -10.02 -12.11
CA GLN A 71 25.95 -9.79 -13.50
C GLN A 71 26.24 -11.11 -14.22
N ILE A 72 26.97 -12.01 -13.56
CA ILE A 72 27.31 -13.33 -14.13
C ILE A 72 26.04 -14.18 -14.29
N THR A 73 25.15 -14.22 -13.29
CA THR A 73 23.92 -15.02 -13.35
C THR A 73 22.95 -14.50 -14.41
N SER A 74 22.76 -13.18 -14.49
CA SER A 74 21.92 -12.55 -15.53
C SER A 74 22.43 -12.85 -16.95
N GLU A 75 23.75 -12.78 -17.15
CA GLU A 75 24.34 -13.09 -18.45
C GLU A 75 24.21 -14.57 -18.81
N LEU A 76 24.35 -15.48 -17.83
CA LEU A 76 24.16 -16.92 -18.02
C LEU A 76 22.68 -17.29 -18.27
N GLU A 77 21.74 -16.67 -17.54
CA GLU A 77 20.29 -16.84 -17.75
C GLU A 77 19.88 -16.35 -19.14
N ASN A 78 20.45 -15.24 -19.64
CA ASN A 78 20.17 -14.76 -20.98
C ASN A 78 20.70 -15.66 -22.10
N ARG A 79 21.70 -16.49 -21.80
CA ARG A 79 22.36 -17.37 -22.77
C ARG A 79 21.88 -18.83 -22.69
N SER A 80 21.18 -19.23 -21.62
CA SER A 80 20.79 -20.63 -21.41
C SER A 80 19.39 -20.78 -20.80
N TRP A 81 18.51 -21.44 -21.56
CA TRP A 81 17.20 -21.89 -21.10
C TRP A 81 17.29 -22.80 -19.86
N PHE A 82 18.36 -23.61 -19.76
CA PHE A 82 18.56 -24.53 -18.64
C PHE A 82 18.97 -23.79 -17.37
N ILE A 83 19.78 -22.73 -17.48
CA ILE A 83 20.14 -21.88 -16.33
C ILE A 83 18.91 -21.10 -15.86
N ARG A 84 18.06 -20.59 -16.78
CA ARG A 84 16.76 -19.99 -16.41
C ARG A 84 15.89 -20.96 -15.62
N TYR A 85 15.88 -22.23 -16.00
CA TYR A 85 15.13 -23.27 -15.29
C TYR A 85 15.65 -23.53 -13.86
N LEU A 86 16.95 -23.32 -13.62
CA LEU A 86 17.55 -23.42 -12.28
C LEU A 86 17.46 -22.11 -11.47
N ALA A 87 16.98 -21.04 -12.09
CA ALA A 87 16.73 -19.70 -11.54
C ALA A 87 17.61 -19.23 -10.36
N PRO A 88 18.93 -19.07 -10.56
CA PRO A 88 19.83 -18.50 -9.55
C PRO A 88 19.36 -17.14 -9.01
N THR A 89 18.74 -16.31 -9.85
CA THR A 89 18.10 -15.04 -9.45
C THR A 89 16.96 -15.25 -8.45
N ILE A 90 16.07 -16.21 -8.68
CA ILE A 90 15.01 -16.59 -7.72
C ILE A 90 15.61 -17.07 -6.39
N TYR A 91 16.74 -17.80 -6.42
CA TYR A 91 17.46 -18.19 -5.20
C TYR A 91 18.07 -16.98 -4.47
N LEU A 92 18.57 -15.97 -5.18
CA LEU A 92 19.12 -14.77 -4.55
C LEU A 92 18.03 -13.86 -3.96
N GLU A 93 16.89 -13.73 -4.64
CA GLU A 93 15.69 -13.08 -4.12
C GLU A 93 15.11 -13.80 -2.90
N SER A 94 15.23 -15.14 -2.83
CA SER A 94 14.79 -15.93 -1.67
C SER A 94 15.52 -15.58 -0.37
N ARG A 95 16.66 -14.88 -0.45
CA ARG A 95 17.42 -14.41 0.72
C ARG A 95 16.88 -13.11 1.33
N GLY A 96 15.85 -12.50 0.74
CA GLY A 96 15.23 -11.29 1.28
C GLY A 96 16.13 -10.05 1.26
N ILE A 97 15.76 -9.03 2.04
CA ILE A 97 16.49 -7.76 2.19
C ILE A 97 17.43 -7.77 3.41
N GLY A 98 18.35 -6.81 3.47
CA GLY A 98 19.31 -6.72 4.58
C GLY A 98 18.65 -6.28 5.89
N GLN A 99 19.02 -6.87 7.02
CA GLN A 99 18.49 -6.50 8.34
C GLN A 99 18.81 -5.05 8.73
N GLU A 100 19.96 -4.52 8.30
CA GLU A 100 20.30 -3.10 8.47
C GLU A 100 19.30 -2.18 7.76
N PHE A 101 18.88 -2.56 6.54
CA PHE A 101 17.88 -1.82 5.80
C PHE A 101 16.53 -1.87 6.51
N LEU A 102 16.09 -3.06 6.93
CA LEU A 102 14.84 -3.24 7.68
C LEU A 102 14.82 -2.42 8.97
N GLY A 103 15.91 -2.46 9.75
CA GLY A 103 15.96 -1.82 11.07
C GLY A 103 16.09 -0.29 11.06
N SER A 104 16.36 0.33 9.91
CA SER A 104 16.60 1.79 9.87
C SER A 104 16.14 2.47 8.58
N GLN A 105 16.59 1.97 7.42
CA GLN A 105 16.38 2.63 6.14
C GLN A 105 14.96 2.48 5.60
N ALA A 106 14.32 1.33 5.83
CA ALA A 106 12.94 1.07 5.43
C ALA A 106 12.00 2.12 6.04
N LYS A 107 12.09 2.30 7.36
CA LYS A 107 11.35 3.35 8.09
C LYS A 107 11.59 4.73 7.50
N GLN A 108 12.84 5.09 7.24
CA GLN A 108 13.18 6.40 6.68
C GLN A 108 12.53 6.59 5.30
N LEU A 109 12.51 5.58 4.44
CA LEU A 109 11.86 5.65 3.14
C LEU A 109 10.33 5.79 3.24
N VAL A 110 9.70 5.11 4.21
CA VAL A 110 8.26 5.29 4.50
C VAL A 110 7.98 6.74 4.93
N VAL A 111 8.84 7.32 5.77
CA VAL A 111 8.71 8.72 6.21
C VAL A 111 8.90 9.70 5.06
N ASP A 112 10.02 9.57 4.35
CA ASP A 112 10.45 10.54 3.34
C ASP A 112 9.49 10.59 2.16
N ASN A 113 8.84 9.47 1.85
CA ASN A 113 7.87 9.39 0.78
C ASN A 113 6.44 9.41 1.32
N TRP A 114 6.00 8.31 1.94
CA TRP A 114 4.58 8.09 2.19
C TRP A 114 3.99 9.11 3.16
N PHE A 115 4.63 9.30 4.31
CA PHE A 115 4.18 10.30 5.28
C PHE A 115 4.32 11.74 4.78
N SER A 116 5.42 12.05 4.08
CA SER A 116 5.63 13.36 3.47
C SER A 116 4.52 13.73 2.48
N PHE A 117 4.08 12.78 1.66
CA PHE A 117 2.99 12.99 0.71
C PHE A 117 1.60 12.98 1.36
N ASP A 118 1.34 12.20 2.42
CA ASP A 118 0.12 12.34 3.24
C ASP A 118 -0.01 13.78 3.74
N LYS A 119 1.04 14.31 4.37
CA LYS A 119 1.03 15.68 4.89
C LYS A 119 0.78 16.71 3.80
N ARG A 120 1.42 16.57 2.64
CA ARG A 120 1.24 17.48 1.49
C ARG A 120 -0.17 17.40 0.91
N ALA A 121 -0.71 16.20 0.74
CA ALA A 121 -2.07 15.99 0.24
C ALA A 121 -3.09 16.59 1.19
N ARG A 122 -2.96 16.30 2.49
CA ARG A 122 -3.81 16.83 3.54
C ARG A 122 -3.82 18.35 3.57
N THR A 123 -2.64 18.97 3.65
CA THR A 123 -2.52 20.44 3.63
C THR A 123 -3.15 21.02 2.36
N PHE A 124 -2.90 20.43 1.19
CA PHE A 124 -3.48 20.91 -0.06
C PHE A 124 -5.01 20.85 -0.10
N VAL A 125 -5.61 19.81 0.48
CA VAL A 125 -7.07 19.63 0.53
C VAL A 125 -7.69 20.57 1.56
N GLU A 126 -7.12 20.63 2.77
CA GLU A 126 -7.60 21.48 3.87
C GLU A 126 -7.47 22.97 3.54
N GLU A 127 -6.42 23.39 2.84
CA GLU A 127 -6.27 24.78 2.34
C GLU A 127 -7.35 25.19 1.34
N LYS A 128 -8.03 24.21 0.72
CA LYS A 128 -9.16 24.42 -0.20
C LYS A 128 -10.52 24.27 0.49
N GLY A 129 -10.53 24.09 1.81
CA GLY A 129 -11.73 23.92 2.63
C GLY A 129 -12.32 22.51 2.65
N ALA A 130 -11.84 21.61 1.77
CA ALA A 130 -12.29 20.23 1.68
C ALA A 130 -11.78 19.36 2.84
N THR A 131 -12.40 18.20 3.03
CA THR A 131 -11.99 17.20 4.04
C THR A 131 -11.06 16.16 3.43
N PHE A 132 -9.94 15.84 4.10
CA PHE A 132 -9.01 14.80 3.66
C PHE A 132 -9.06 13.57 4.56
N VAL A 133 -9.34 12.42 3.95
CA VAL A 133 -9.36 11.10 4.59
C VAL A 133 -8.29 10.24 3.92
N HIS A 134 -7.45 9.61 4.74
CA HIS A 134 -6.43 8.68 4.25
C HIS A 134 -6.59 7.35 4.96
N ILE A 135 -6.65 6.28 4.17
CA ILE A 135 -6.91 4.91 4.63
C ILE A 135 -5.77 4.03 4.15
N LEU A 136 -5.09 3.38 5.08
CA LEU A 136 -4.07 2.37 4.80
C LEU A 136 -4.76 1.06 4.40
N GLN A 137 -4.51 0.58 3.19
CA GLN A 137 -5.20 -0.56 2.62
C GLN A 137 -4.78 -1.90 3.27
N PRO A 138 -5.71 -2.86 3.47
CA PRO A 138 -5.37 -4.23 3.80
C PRO A 138 -4.62 -4.93 2.68
N ASN A 139 -3.80 -5.89 3.08
CA ASN A 139 -3.13 -6.81 2.17
C ASN A 139 -2.96 -8.18 2.84
N LEU A 140 -2.46 -9.14 2.09
CA LEU A 140 -2.34 -10.51 2.56
C LEU A 140 -1.35 -10.68 3.73
N LEU A 141 -0.45 -9.71 3.95
CA LEU A 141 0.55 -9.74 5.04
C LEU A 141 -0.06 -9.41 6.41
N THR A 142 -1.19 -8.70 6.40
CA THR A 142 -1.90 -8.26 7.61
C THR A 142 -3.13 -9.11 7.91
N TYR A 143 -3.55 -9.95 6.96
CA TYR A 143 -4.69 -10.85 7.10
C TYR A 143 -4.37 -11.99 8.10
N THR A 144 -5.00 -11.97 9.28
CA THR A 144 -4.64 -12.88 10.40
C THR A 144 -5.03 -14.34 10.14
N LYS A 145 -6.04 -14.57 9.31
CA LYS A 145 -6.46 -15.90 8.84
C LYS A 145 -5.57 -16.44 7.71
N ALA A 146 -4.59 -15.66 7.23
CA ALA A 146 -3.54 -16.12 6.32
C ALA A 146 -2.45 -16.95 7.03
N SER A 147 -2.81 -17.73 8.07
CA SER A 147 -1.93 -18.28 9.13
C SER A 147 -0.74 -19.15 8.67
N ASP A 148 -0.56 -19.33 7.36
CA ASP A 148 0.52 -20.05 6.71
C ASP A 148 1.41 -19.22 5.76
N ILE A 149 1.10 -17.96 5.46
CA ILE A 149 1.83 -17.23 4.39
C ILE A 149 3.17 -16.66 4.85
N GLY A 150 3.23 -16.08 6.06
CA GLY A 150 4.45 -15.55 6.65
C GLY A 150 5.49 -16.62 7.02
N LYS A 151 5.09 -17.89 7.14
CA LYS A 151 5.98 -19.00 7.53
C LYS A 151 6.77 -19.59 6.36
N VAL A 152 6.44 -19.22 5.11
CA VAL A 152 6.89 -19.99 3.94
C VAL A 152 7.91 -19.23 3.07
N ARG A 153 8.01 -17.90 3.13
CA ARG A 153 9.00 -17.14 2.31
C ARG A 153 9.55 -15.88 3.01
N GLN A 154 10.87 -15.71 2.96
CA GLN A 154 11.58 -14.55 3.52
C GLN A 154 11.03 -13.21 3.03
N LYS A 155 10.68 -13.10 1.73
CA LYS A 155 10.04 -11.91 1.15
C LYS A 155 8.84 -11.43 1.97
N TRP A 156 7.97 -12.34 2.39
CA TRP A 156 6.77 -11.97 3.14
C TRP A 156 7.08 -11.48 4.54
N SER A 157 8.05 -12.10 5.23
CA SER A 157 8.53 -11.64 6.54
C SER A 157 9.13 -10.23 6.47
N ASP A 158 9.90 -9.96 5.41
CA ASP A 158 10.54 -8.67 5.21
C ASP A 158 9.50 -7.59 4.87
N MET A 159 8.58 -7.87 3.95
CA MET A 159 7.48 -6.96 3.63
C MET A 159 6.57 -6.71 4.83
N GLN A 160 6.29 -7.73 5.65
CA GLN A 160 5.52 -7.56 6.88
C GLN A 160 6.24 -6.64 7.88
N SER A 161 7.57 -6.70 7.94
CA SER A 161 8.36 -5.81 8.79
C SER A 161 8.28 -4.35 8.30
N ILE A 162 8.29 -4.13 6.97
CA ILE A 162 8.10 -2.80 6.40
C ILE A 162 6.64 -2.31 6.61
N GLU A 163 5.65 -3.18 6.42
CA GLU A 163 4.23 -2.88 6.64
C GLU A 163 3.95 -2.42 8.08
N ASN A 164 4.64 -3.01 9.06
CA ASN A 164 4.54 -2.56 10.45
C ASN A 164 4.99 -1.11 10.65
N GLU A 165 5.88 -0.57 9.80
CA GLU A 165 6.21 0.86 9.84
C GLU A 165 5.03 1.71 9.35
N PHE A 166 4.35 1.33 8.27
CA PHE A 166 3.12 2.01 7.81
C PHE A 166 2.05 2.01 8.89
N ILE A 167 1.77 0.85 9.50
CA ILE A 167 0.80 0.69 10.60
C ILE A 167 1.20 1.55 11.80
N SER A 168 2.49 1.53 12.17
CA SER A 168 3.01 2.33 13.30
C SER A 168 2.77 3.82 13.07
N TYR A 169 2.99 4.32 11.85
CA TYR A 169 2.70 5.71 11.49
C TYR A 169 1.20 6.03 11.48
N ALA A 170 0.39 5.15 10.89
CA ALA A 170 -1.06 5.35 10.87
C ALA A 170 -1.62 5.48 12.29
N THR A 171 -1.22 4.55 13.17
CA THR A 171 -1.62 4.54 14.59
C THR A 171 -1.07 5.75 15.36
N ALA A 172 0.19 6.14 15.15
CA ALA A 172 0.80 7.23 15.91
C ALA A 172 0.20 8.60 15.58
N THR A 173 -0.28 8.80 14.36
CA THR A 173 -0.82 10.09 13.93
C THR A 173 -2.31 10.23 14.22
N ASN A 174 -3.07 9.13 14.32
CA ASN A 174 -4.54 9.10 14.29
C ASN A 174 -5.14 9.86 13.08
N LYS A 175 -4.34 10.18 12.07
CA LYS A 175 -4.76 10.92 10.86
C LYS A 175 -4.94 10.00 9.65
N ILE A 176 -4.38 8.79 9.73
CA ILE A 176 -4.54 7.76 8.73
C ILE A 176 -5.29 6.62 9.40
N ILE A 177 -6.37 6.18 8.76
CA ILE A 177 -7.18 5.07 9.23
C ILE A 177 -6.47 3.78 8.87
N ASP A 178 -6.16 2.98 9.88
CA ASP A 178 -5.60 1.66 9.69
C ASP A 178 -6.73 0.68 9.32
N ALA A 179 -6.88 0.38 8.02
CA ALA A 179 -7.81 -0.64 7.55
C ALA A 179 -7.13 -1.99 7.32
N THR A 180 -5.93 -2.24 7.86
CA THR A 180 -5.16 -3.44 7.53
C THR A 180 -5.81 -4.75 7.98
N LYS A 181 -6.73 -4.69 8.96
CA LYS A 181 -7.41 -5.85 9.55
C LYS A 181 -8.87 -6.01 9.17
N ILE A 182 -9.43 -5.14 8.33
CA ILE A 182 -10.89 -5.12 8.08
C ILE A 182 -11.41 -6.41 7.41
N LEU A 183 -10.52 -7.14 6.74
CA LEU A 183 -10.86 -8.37 6.05
C LEU A 183 -10.82 -9.59 6.97
N ASP A 184 -10.25 -9.47 8.19
CA ASP A 184 -10.11 -10.57 9.15
C ASP A 184 -11.44 -11.19 9.57
N GLU A 185 -12.53 -10.44 9.49
CA GLU A 185 -13.87 -10.91 9.83
C GLU A 185 -14.44 -11.89 8.81
N LEU A 186 -13.93 -11.88 7.57
CA LEU A 186 -14.43 -12.72 6.49
C LEU A 186 -14.16 -14.21 6.74
N GLY A 187 -15.12 -15.06 6.40
CA GLY A 187 -15.02 -16.51 6.60
C GLY A 187 -13.95 -17.20 5.76
N SER A 188 -13.53 -16.56 4.66
CA SER A 188 -12.48 -17.02 3.74
C SER A 188 -11.63 -15.83 3.27
N SER A 189 -10.43 -16.12 2.76
CA SER A 189 -9.56 -15.11 2.15
C SER A 189 -10.23 -14.52 0.91
N PRO A 190 -10.41 -13.19 0.83
CA PRO A 190 -10.89 -12.54 -0.39
C PRO A 190 -9.75 -12.28 -1.40
N PHE A 191 -8.51 -12.55 -1.03
CA PHE A 191 -7.32 -12.22 -1.83
C PHE A 191 -7.09 -13.19 -2.99
N PHE A 192 -6.95 -12.65 -4.22
CA PHE A 192 -6.51 -13.40 -5.41
C PHE A 192 -4.98 -13.57 -5.45
N ASP A 193 -4.27 -12.52 -5.08
CA ASP A 193 -2.84 -12.49 -4.87
C ASP A 193 -2.54 -11.77 -3.55
N TRP A 194 -1.36 -11.20 -3.35
CA TRP A 194 -1.03 -10.59 -2.07
C TRP A 194 -1.71 -9.23 -1.80
N ALA A 195 -2.37 -8.62 -2.78
CA ALA A 195 -2.99 -7.30 -2.65
C ALA A 195 -4.35 -7.16 -3.33
N HIS A 196 -4.59 -7.86 -4.45
CA HIS A 196 -5.87 -7.80 -5.16
C HIS A 196 -6.89 -8.74 -4.51
N ILE A 197 -8.14 -8.30 -4.48
CA ILE A 197 -9.25 -8.97 -3.78
C ILE A 197 -10.47 -9.15 -4.68
N ASP A 198 -11.32 -10.10 -4.30
CA ASP A 198 -12.62 -10.39 -4.92
C ASP A 198 -13.70 -9.35 -4.58
N GLU A 199 -14.91 -9.56 -5.11
CA GLU A 199 -16.06 -8.71 -4.87
C GLU A 199 -16.52 -8.68 -3.40
N ILE A 200 -16.29 -9.75 -2.64
CA ILE A 200 -16.65 -9.84 -1.23
C ILE A 200 -15.72 -8.94 -0.40
N GLY A 201 -14.42 -9.02 -0.68
CA GLY A 201 -13.42 -8.14 -0.07
C GLY A 201 -13.68 -6.67 -0.39
N ASN A 202 -13.91 -6.35 -1.68
CA ASN A 202 -14.22 -4.99 -2.11
C ASN A 202 -15.48 -4.44 -1.43
N LYS A 203 -16.53 -5.26 -1.30
CA LYS A 203 -17.75 -4.88 -0.60
C LYS A 203 -17.48 -4.55 0.87
N LYS A 204 -16.73 -5.39 1.58
CA LYS A 204 -16.37 -5.16 2.98
C LYS A 204 -15.55 -3.87 3.15
N ILE A 205 -14.59 -3.60 2.26
CA ILE A 205 -13.86 -2.32 2.26
C ILE A 205 -14.79 -1.14 2.04
N ALA A 206 -15.70 -1.22 1.07
CA ALA A 206 -16.64 -0.13 0.82
C ALA A 206 -17.55 0.15 2.02
N GLU A 207 -18.04 -0.90 2.71
CA GLU A 207 -18.84 -0.76 3.93
C GLU A 207 -18.07 -0.07 5.06
N GLU A 208 -16.82 -0.47 5.30
CA GLU A 208 -15.96 0.13 6.33
C GLU A 208 -15.55 1.57 5.98
N MET A 209 -15.23 1.83 4.71
CA MET A 209 -14.97 3.19 4.23
C MET A 209 -16.21 4.07 4.41
N PHE A 210 -17.40 3.55 4.09
CA PHE A 210 -18.64 4.30 4.26
C PHE A 210 -18.92 4.62 5.73
N ALA A 211 -18.70 3.68 6.65
CA ALA A 211 -18.87 3.91 8.09
C ALA A 211 -17.96 5.04 8.63
N VAL A 212 -16.77 5.23 8.05
CA VAL A 212 -15.90 6.36 8.35
C VAL A 212 -16.43 7.67 7.76
N LEU A 213 -16.95 7.61 6.53
CA LEU A 213 -17.33 8.79 5.75
C LEU A 213 -18.72 9.32 6.11
N GLU A 214 -19.63 8.46 6.53
CA GLU A 214 -21.02 8.79 6.82
C GLU A 214 -21.15 9.96 7.81
N PRO A 215 -20.46 9.99 8.97
CA PRO A 215 -20.54 11.14 9.87
C PRO A 215 -20.06 12.45 9.23
N LEU A 216 -19.10 12.37 8.30
CA LEU A 216 -18.59 13.54 7.58
C LEU A 216 -19.61 14.02 6.55
N LEU A 217 -20.22 13.09 5.80
CA LEU A 217 -21.26 13.39 4.81
C LEU A 217 -22.48 14.06 5.47
N VAL A 218 -22.93 13.52 6.61
CA VAL A 218 -24.04 14.08 7.39
C VAL A 218 -23.70 15.47 7.96
N ALA A 219 -22.46 15.66 8.46
CA ALA A 219 -22.02 16.96 8.99
C ALA A 219 -22.00 18.06 7.93
N HIS A 220 -21.74 17.69 6.67
CA HIS A 220 -21.79 18.59 5.51
C HIS A 220 -23.21 18.78 4.94
N GLY A 221 -24.25 18.31 5.64
CA GLY A 221 -25.65 18.53 5.27
C GLY A 221 -26.11 17.71 4.05
N LYS A 222 -25.49 16.57 3.80
CA LYS A 222 -25.90 15.59 2.78
C LYS A 222 -26.65 14.44 3.42
#